data_AF-A0A8C1Z4B2-F1
#
_entry.id   AF-A0A8C1Z4B2-F1
#
_cell.length_a   1.000
_cell.length_b   1.000
_cell.length_c   1.000
_cell.angle_alpha   90.00
_cell.angle_beta   90.00
_cell.angle_gamma   90.00
#
_symmetry.space_group_name_H-M   'P 1'
#
loop_
_entity.id
_entity.type
_entity.pdbx_description
1 polymer ?
#
loop_
_entity_poly.entity_id
_entity_poly.type
_entity_poly.pdbx_seq_one_letter_code
_entity_poly.pdbx_strand_id
1 'polypeptide(L)'
;LNIEKIIFKVVQMKFLAMHITNQKLSFNICPASDHVCVCDRCVKKDTELASAQARLREAEVLLNSREAALNTAVSERKALESTVTDLQLHIQEVQLDLHHHQSHFMQTPQFTGSMKDTWRRLETRLVEVDSGCQMEYEFKLTAALADMRQQHDKQVRLYKDEMEQTYMAKVKRASVLGDEQLFSEYAHEELRESTLRDESLAAQIASLQKEARAWQDQISELEAALSREKDLSCRLLAEKEREIAEIRAKMQQQLDEYEQLLDVKLALDMEINAYRKLLEGEEERLKLSPSPSSRVTVSRASSSRSVRTTRGKRKRVDVEESEASSSVSIAHSASATGSVCIDELDVDGNFIRLHNNSDQSMSLPTSGMRGAQLSLSTKLTLLANQNVLLLLTDAHNSIQLQSHSPNEWRSATKSCEVQWSKMSI
;
A
#
# COMPACT_ATOMS: atom_id res chain seq x y z
N LEU A 1 -5.65 32.14 -41.90
CA LEU A 1 -6.23 31.01 -42.66
C LEU A 1 -5.40 29.71 -42.63
N ASN A 2 -4.05 29.74 -42.73
CA ASN A 2 -3.25 28.49 -42.69
C ASN A 2 -2.89 27.98 -41.27
N ILE A 3 -2.71 28.87 -40.29
CA ILE A 3 -2.25 28.46 -38.94
C ILE A 3 -3.35 27.74 -38.16
N GLU A 4 -4.60 28.21 -38.22
CA GLU A 4 -5.74 27.53 -37.56
C GLU A 4 -5.99 26.13 -38.12
N LYS A 5 -5.81 25.91 -39.43
CA LYS A 5 -5.91 24.57 -40.03
C LYS A 5 -4.80 23.64 -39.56
N ILE A 6 -3.60 24.17 -39.29
CA ILE A 6 -2.48 23.39 -38.74
C ILE A 6 -2.76 23.06 -37.28
N ILE A 7 -3.22 24.01 -36.48
CA ILE A 7 -3.58 23.78 -35.07
C ILE A 7 -4.72 22.75 -35.00
N PHE A 8 -5.75 22.87 -35.85
CA PHE A 8 -6.85 21.91 -35.89
C PHE A 8 -6.36 20.50 -36.27
N LYS A 9 -5.48 20.36 -37.28
CA LYS A 9 -4.87 19.07 -37.63
C LYS A 9 -3.96 18.50 -36.54
N VAL A 10 -3.23 19.35 -35.82
CA VAL A 10 -2.36 18.93 -34.72
C VAL A 10 -3.20 18.47 -33.52
N VAL A 11 -4.29 19.17 -33.21
CA VAL A 11 -5.26 18.75 -32.18
C VAL A 11 -5.95 17.46 -32.58
N GLN A 12 -6.37 17.34 -33.85
CA GLN A 12 -7.01 16.13 -34.38
C GLN A 12 -6.05 14.94 -34.41
N MET A 13 -4.76 15.14 -34.74
CA MET A 13 -3.72 14.10 -34.62
C MET A 13 -3.42 13.75 -33.16
N LYS A 14 -3.40 14.73 -32.23
CA LYS A 14 -3.24 14.45 -30.79
C LYS A 14 -4.42 13.65 -30.26
N PHE A 15 -5.64 13.96 -30.69
CA PHE A 15 -6.83 13.22 -30.30
C PHE A 15 -6.83 11.79 -30.89
N LEU A 16 -6.40 11.63 -32.15
CA LEU A 16 -6.25 10.32 -32.76
C LEU A 16 -5.12 9.51 -32.10
N ALA A 17 -3.99 10.13 -31.78
CA ALA A 17 -2.90 9.49 -31.05
C ALA A 17 -3.31 9.11 -29.63
N MET A 18 -4.07 9.97 -28.94
CA MET A 18 -4.65 9.69 -27.61
C MET A 18 -5.68 8.56 -27.67
N HIS A 19 -6.47 8.49 -28.76
CA HIS A 19 -7.45 7.43 -28.93
C HIS A 19 -6.78 6.08 -29.29
N ILE A 20 -5.71 6.11 -30.09
CA ILE A 20 -4.89 4.94 -30.40
C ILE A 20 -4.10 4.47 -29.16
N THR A 21 -3.56 5.38 -28.34
CA THR A 21 -2.92 4.99 -27.08
C THR A 21 -3.93 4.47 -26.07
N ASN A 22 -5.12 5.07 -25.95
CA ASN A 22 -6.19 4.51 -25.12
C ASN A 22 -6.66 3.14 -25.61
N GLN A 23 -6.83 2.94 -26.92
CA GLN A 23 -7.17 1.61 -27.48
C GLN A 23 -6.08 0.57 -27.24
N LYS A 24 -4.80 0.98 -27.28
CA LYS A 24 -3.63 0.12 -27.00
C LYS A 24 -3.44 -0.15 -25.50
N LEU A 25 -3.94 0.73 -24.63
CA LEU A 25 -4.04 0.52 -23.19
C LEU A 25 -5.22 -0.37 -22.82
N SER A 26 -6.37 -0.26 -23.49
CA SER A 26 -7.53 -1.14 -23.25
C SER A 26 -7.37 -2.57 -23.79
N PHE A 27 -6.44 -2.81 -24.72
CA PHE A 27 -6.09 -4.17 -25.16
C PHE A 27 -5.01 -4.85 -24.29
N ASN A 28 -4.40 -4.11 -23.35
CA ASN A 28 -3.34 -4.61 -22.45
C ASN A 28 -3.75 -4.61 -20.96
N ILE A 29 -5.04 -4.50 -20.67
CA ILE A 29 -5.57 -4.69 -19.32
C ILE A 29 -6.42 -5.97 -19.34
N CYS A 30 -5.73 -7.10 -19.50
CA CYS A 30 -6.13 -8.34 -18.83
C CYS A 30 -5.53 -8.27 -17.42
N PRO A 31 -6.25 -8.67 -16.36
CA PRO A 31 -5.74 -8.60 -15.01
C PRO A 31 -4.55 -9.55 -14.89
N ALA A 32 -3.35 -8.99 -14.66
CA ALA A 32 -2.11 -9.74 -14.54
C ALA A 32 -2.10 -10.74 -13.36
N SER A 33 -3.09 -10.72 -12.46
CA SER A 33 -3.28 -11.74 -11.43
C SER A 33 -3.89 -13.04 -11.96
N ASP A 34 -4.83 -12.95 -12.91
CA ASP A 34 -5.60 -14.11 -13.36
C ASP A 34 -4.82 -14.89 -14.42
N HIS A 35 -4.03 -14.22 -15.25
CA HIS A 35 -3.20 -14.87 -16.27
C HIS A 35 -1.98 -15.59 -15.68
N VAL A 36 -1.39 -15.06 -14.60
CA VAL A 36 -0.31 -15.75 -13.84
C VAL A 36 -0.89 -16.93 -13.07
N CYS A 37 -2.06 -16.77 -12.44
CA CYS A 37 -2.75 -17.88 -11.76
C CYS A 37 -3.17 -19.00 -12.72
N VAL A 38 -3.61 -18.66 -13.94
CA VAL A 38 -3.95 -19.64 -14.98
C VAL A 38 -2.68 -20.28 -15.57
N CYS A 39 -1.61 -19.52 -15.83
CA CYS A 39 -0.32 -20.08 -16.25
C CYS A 39 0.27 -21.03 -15.21
N ASP A 40 0.28 -20.66 -13.93
CA ASP A 40 0.78 -21.53 -12.86
C ASP A 40 -0.08 -22.78 -12.71
N ARG A 41 -1.40 -22.68 -12.94
CA ARG A 41 -2.31 -23.82 -12.92
C ARG A 41 -2.16 -24.70 -14.15
N CYS A 42 -1.84 -24.12 -15.31
CA CYS A 42 -1.50 -24.86 -16.54
C CYS A 42 -0.15 -25.56 -16.38
N VAL A 43 0.88 -24.89 -15.87
CA VAL A 43 2.19 -25.50 -15.59
C VAL A 43 2.06 -26.61 -14.55
N LYS A 44 1.28 -26.41 -13.48
CA LYS A 44 0.98 -27.48 -12.51
C LYS A 44 0.28 -28.66 -13.19
N LYS A 45 -0.75 -28.42 -14.01
CA LYS A 45 -1.42 -29.48 -14.77
C LYS A 45 -0.51 -30.17 -15.77
N ASP A 46 0.42 -29.46 -16.41
CA ASP A 46 1.41 -30.02 -17.32
C ASP A 46 2.44 -30.88 -16.57
N THR A 47 2.86 -30.46 -15.37
CA THR A 47 3.72 -31.29 -14.51
C THR A 47 3.00 -32.52 -13.97
N GLU A 48 1.73 -32.38 -13.57
CA GLU A 48 0.89 -33.51 -13.15
C GLU A 48 0.66 -34.49 -14.30
N LEU A 49 0.40 -33.99 -15.52
CA LEU A 49 0.23 -34.80 -16.73
C LEU A 49 1.54 -35.49 -17.13
N ALA A 50 2.67 -34.81 -17.04
CA ALA A 50 3.99 -35.42 -17.25
C ALA A 50 4.28 -36.53 -16.22
N SER A 51 3.94 -36.30 -14.94
CA SER A 51 4.08 -37.31 -13.88
C SER A 51 3.14 -38.51 -14.09
N ALA A 52 1.93 -38.27 -14.59
CA ALA A 52 0.98 -39.33 -14.92
C ALA A 52 1.47 -40.14 -16.14
N GLN A 53 1.99 -39.47 -17.16
CA GLN A 53 2.59 -40.14 -18.32
C GLN A 53 3.85 -40.94 -17.96
N ALA A 54 4.67 -40.47 -17.02
CA ALA A 54 5.81 -41.24 -16.51
C ALA A 54 5.36 -42.51 -15.80
N ARG A 55 4.37 -42.41 -14.90
CA ARG A 55 3.77 -43.56 -14.22
C ARG A 55 3.12 -44.55 -15.19
N LEU A 56 2.51 -44.06 -16.26
CA LEU A 56 1.90 -44.91 -17.29
C LEU A 56 2.98 -45.68 -18.06
N ARG A 57 4.09 -45.03 -18.43
CA ARG A 57 5.25 -45.70 -19.06
C ARG A 57 5.91 -46.72 -18.13
N GLU A 58 6.06 -46.41 -16.85
CA GLU A 58 6.57 -47.37 -15.85
C GLU A 58 5.64 -48.58 -15.71
N ALA A 59 4.32 -48.36 -15.69
CA ALA A 59 3.33 -49.43 -15.67
C ALA A 59 3.37 -50.30 -16.94
N GLU A 60 3.55 -49.69 -18.12
CA GLU A 60 3.72 -50.41 -19.39
C GLU A 60 4.99 -51.27 -19.40
N VAL A 61 6.11 -50.77 -18.87
CA VAL A 61 7.36 -51.53 -18.74
C VAL A 61 7.18 -52.70 -17.76
N LEU A 62 6.50 -52.48 -16.64
CA LEU A 62 6.19 -53.54 -15.68
C LEU A 62 5.25 -54.59 -16.26
N LEU A 63 4.28 -54.18 -17.09
CA LEU A 63 3.37 -55.11 -17.76
C LEU A 63 4.12 -55.95 -18.79
N ASN A 64 4.95 -55.34 -19.63
CA ASN A 64 5.79 -56.05 -20.61
C ASN A 64 6.75 -57.04 -19.94
N SER A 65 7.37 -56.66 -18.81
CA SER A 65 8.23 -57.58 -18.05
C SER A 65 7.46 -58.73 -17.41
N ARG A 66 6.23 -58.49 -16.93
CA ARG A 66 5.34 -59.55 -16.44
C ARG A 66 4.86 -60.47 -17.55
N GLU A 67 4.53 -59.96 -18.72
CA GLU A 67 4.17 -60.77 -19.88
C GLU A 67 5.34 -61.64 -20.37
N ALA A 68 6.56 -61.10 -20.37
CA ALA A 68 7.75 -61.87 -20.67
C ALA A 68 7.97 -63.01 -19.66
N ALA A 69 7.84 -62.72 -18.37
CA ALA A 69 7.96 -63.74 -17.31
C ALA A 69 6.84 -64.81 -17.37
N LEU A 70 5.62 -64.41 -17.77
CA LEU A 70 4.52 -65.36 -18.00
C LEU A 70 4.82 -66.29 -19.17
N ASN A 71 5.34 -65.76 -20.28
CA ASN A 71 5.69 -66.55 -21.47
C ASN A 71 6.83 -67.55 -21.17
N THR A 72 7.85 -67.15 -20.40
CA THR A 72 8.91 -68.08 -19.97
C THR A 72 8.33 -69.18 -19.10
N ALA A 73 7.52 -68.84 -18.09
CA ALA A 73 6.87 -69.82 -17.22
C ALA A 73 5.97 -70.80 -17.99
N VAL A 74 5.25 -70.33 -19.01
CA VAL A 74 4.42 -71.20 -19.87
C VAL A 74 5.28 -72.13 -20.72
N SER A 75 6.41 -71.68 -21.25
CA SER A 75 7.32 -72.55 -22.01
C SER A 75 7.98 -73.62 -21.13
N GLU A 76 8.38 -73.25 -19.92
CA GLU A 76 8.91 -74.19 -18.92
C GLU A 76 7.85 -75.21 -18.51
N ARG A 77 6.59 -74.79 -18.30
CA ARG A 77 5.49 -75.71 -18.00
C ARG A 77 5.27 -76.71 -19.12
N LYS A 78 5.30 -76.28 -20.39
CA LYS A 78 5.16 -77.19 -21.54
C LYS A 78 6.33 -78.17 -21.65
N ALA A 79 7.55 -77.73 -21.35
CA ALA A 79 8.72 -78.62 -21.34
C ALA A 79 8.60 -79.67 -20.23
N LEU A 80 8.16 -79.28 -19.03
CA LEU A 80 7.89 -80.20 -17.93
C LEU A 80 6.73 -81.16 -18.23
N GLU A 81 5.69 -80.71 -18.93
CA GLU A 81 4.60 -81.57 -19.39
C GLU A 81 5.12 -82.66 -20.34
N SER A 82 6.03 -82.33 -21.28
CA SER A 82 6.64 -83.34 -22.17
C SER A 82 7.53 -84.34 -21.44
N THR A 83 8.32 -83.91 -20.45
CA THR A 83 9.17 -84.85 -19.69
C THR A 83 8.33 -85.77 -18.81
N VAL A 84 7.20 -85.31 -18.29
CA VAL A 84 6.26 -86.15 -17.55
C VAL A 84 5.64 -87.22 -18.47
N THR A 85 5.28 -86.87 -19.71
CA THR A 85 4.75 -87.87 -20.66
C THR A 85 5.80 -88.90 -21.06
N ASP A 86 7.06 -88.51 -21.26
CA ASP A 86 8.14 -89.43 -21.60
C ASP A 86 8.45 -90.40 -20.45
N LEU A 87 8.48 -89.89 -19.22
CA LEU A 87 8.66 -90.73 -18.02
C LEU A 87 7.49 -91.70 -17.81
N GLN A 88 6.26 -91.29 -18.15
CA GLN A 88 5.10 -92.18 -18.09
C GLN A 88 5.20 -93.34 -19.09
N LEU A 89 5.71 -93.10 -20.30
CA LEU A 89 5.95 -94.16 -21.29
C LEU A 89 7.06 -95.12 -20.86
N HIS A 90 8.15 -94.61 -20.28
CA HIS A 90 9.24 -95.44 -19.77
C HIS A 90 8.81 -96.34 -18.60
N ILE A 91 7.95 -95.84 -17.72
CA ILE A 91 7.38 -96.66 -16.64
C ILE A 91 6.52 -97.80 -17.22
N GLN A 92 5.76 -97.54 -18.29
CA GLN A 92 4.94 -98.57 -18.94
C GLN A 92 5.78 -99.65 -19.65
N GLU A 93 6.93 -99.26 -20.21
CA GLU A 93 7.91 -100.17 -20.83
C GLU A 93 8.58 -101.09 -19.81
N VAL A 94 9.10 -100.53 -18.71
CA VAL A 94 9.74 -101.29 -17.64
C VAL A 94 8.75 -102.25 -16.96
N GLN A 95 7.47 -101.89 -16.85
CA GLN A 95 6.43 -102.78 -16.32
C GLN A 95 6.15 -103.99 -17.23
N LEU A 96 6.25 -103.84 -18.55
CA LEU A 96 6.09 -104.95 -19.51
C LEU A 96 7.30 -105.89 -19.53
N ASP A 97 8.49 -105.36 -19.34
CA ASP A 97 9.74 -106.14 -19.24
C ASP A 97 9.83 -106.93 -17.93
N LEU A 98 9.39 -106.33 -16.82
CA LEU A 98 9.32 -107.01 -15.53
C LEU A 98 8.35 -108.21 -15.57
N HIS A 99 7.24 -108.07 -16.31
CA HIS A 99 6.25 -109.13 -16.48
C HIS A 99 6.75 -110.28 -17.37
N HIS A 100 7.58 -109.98 -18.39
CA HIS A 100 8.24 -110.98 -19.23
C HIS A 100 9.35 -111.75 -18.47
N HIS A 101 10.14 -111.08 -17.63
CA HIS A 101 11.19 -111.73 -16.85
C HIS A 101 10.66 -112.60 -15.70
N GLN A 102 9.51 -112.25 -15.10
CA GLN A 102 8.87 -113.09 -14.08
C GLN A 102 8.34 -114.43 -14.61
N SER A 103 8.01 -114.53 -15.91
CA SER A 103 7.51 -115.78 -16.51
C SER A 103 8.62 -116.77 -16.92
N HIS A 104 9.88 -116.33 -16.99
CA HIS A 104 10.99 -117.14 -17.51
C HIS A 104 11.90 -117.76 -16.42
N PHE A 105 11.75 -117.36 -15.15
CA PHE A 105 12.62 -117.78 -14.04
C PHE A 105 12.10 -119.01 -13.24
N MET A 106 10.95 -119.59 -13.63
CA MET A 106 10.29 -120.70 -12.92
C MET A 106 10.62 -122.11 -13.45
N GLN A 107 11.80 -122.35 -14.05
CA GLN A 107 12.22 -123.70 -14.45
C GLN A 107 13.74 -123.92 -14.30
N THR A 108 14.10 -125.07 -13.71
CA THR A 108 15.40 -125.78 -13.62
C THR A 108 16.20 -125.68 -12.30
N PRO A 109 16.33 -126.81 -11.55
CA PRO A 109 17.24 -126.94 -10.41
C PRO A 109 18.44 -127.88 -10.69
N GLN A 110 19.46 -127.76 -9.82
CA GLN A 110 20.51 -128.74 -9.44
C GLN A 110 21.91 -128.64 -10.09
N PHE A 111 22.90 -128.18 -9.31
CA PHE A 111 24.21 -128.85 -9.13
C PHE A 111 24.95 -128.31 -7.90
N THR A 112 24.83 -128.97 -6.74
CA THR A 112 25.55 -128.61 -5.50
C THR A 112 26.44 -129.77 -5.08
N GLY A 113 27.73 -129.49 -4.86
CA GLY A 113 28.58 -130.46 -4.16
C GLY A 113 30.06 -130.10 -4.07
N SER A 114 30.65 -129.53 -5.14
CA SER A 114 32.12 -129.44 -5.23
C SER A 114 32.71 -128.01 -5.21
N MET A 115 31.90 -126.98 -4.95
CA MET A 115 32.35 -125.57 -4.88
C MET A 115 32.61 -125.07 -3.45
N LYS A 116 32.00 -125.66 -2.41
CA LYS A 116 31.99 -125.07 -1.05
C LYS A 116 33.37 -124.88 -0.38
N ASP A 117 34.44 -125.49 -0.89
CA ASP A 117 35.76 -125.43 -0.26
C ASP A 117 36.74 -124.47 -0.96
N THR A 118 36.45 -124.03 -2.19
CA THR A 118 37.13 -122.90 -2.84
C THR A 118 36.44 -121.57 -2.55
N TRP A 119 35.14 -121.58 -2.24
CA TRP A 119 34.39 -120.40 -1.78
C TRP A 119 34.86 -119.89 -0.42
N ARG A 120 35.07 -120.75 0.58
CA ARG A 120 35.50 -120.32 1.93
C ARG A 120 36.78 -119.49 1.99
N ARG A 121 37.70 -119.67 1.03
CA ARG A 121 38.97 -118.91 0.96
C ARG A 121 38.84 -117.59 0.22
N LEU A 122 37.92 -117.50 -0.73
CA LEU A 122 37.56 -116.23 -1.36
C LEU A 122 36.64 -115.43 -0.45
N GLU A 123 35.81 -116.09 0.36
CA GLU A 123 34.85 -115.52 1.30
C GLU A 123 35.53 -114.74 2.44
N THR A 124 36.65 -115.21 3.00
CA THR A 124 37.38 -114.44 4.01
C THR A 124 38.06 -113.19 3.45
N ARG A 125 38.62 -113.25 2.24
CA ARG A 125 39.17 -112.05 1.55
C ARG A 125 38.06 -111.12 1.04
N LEU A 126 36.90 -111.66 0.67
CA LEU A 126 35.71 -110.86 0.35
C LEU A 126 35.23 -110.13 1.60
N VAL A 127 35.14 -110.80 2.76
CA VAL A 127 34.66 -110.21 4.02
C VAL A 127 35.56 -109.09 4.54
N GLU A 128 36.88 -109.18 4.37
CA GLU A 128 37.81 -108.10 4.74
C GLU A 128 37.73 -106.88 3.79
N VAL A 129 37.61 -107.12 2.48
CA VAL A 129 37.41 -106.04 1.50
C VAL A 129 35.99 -105.46 1.60
N ASP A 130 34.99 -106.29 1.85
CA ASP A 130 33.59 -105.91 2.08
C ASP A 130 33.45 -105.11 3.37
N SER A 131 34.18 -105.44 4.44
CA SER A 131 34.13 -104.66 5.70
C SER A 131 34.83 -103.30 5.58
N GLY A 132 35.96 -103.22 4.84
CA GLY A 132 36.60 -101.94 4.51
C GLY A 132 35.73 -101.05 3.61
N CYS A 133 35.18 -101.63 2.54
CA CYS A 133 34.24 -100.94 1.67
C CYS A 133 32.98 -100.52 2.44
N GLN A 134 32.41 -101.38 3.27
CA GLN A 134 31.23 -101.09 4.10
C GLN A 134 31.50 -99.93 5.06
N MET A 135 32.65 -99.90 5.74
CA MET A 135 33.00 -98.80 6.64
C MET A 135 33.19 -97.48 5.89
N GLU A 136 33.77 -97.51 4.68
CA GLU A 136 33.84 -96.32 3.83
C GLU A 136 32.47 -95.88 3.30
N TYR A 137 31.58 -96.81 2.98
CA TYR A 137 30.21 -96.51 2.57
C TYR A 137 29.42 -95.89 3.73
N GLU A 138 29.51 -96.45 4.94
CA GLU A 138 28.91 -95.91 6.16
C GLU A 138 29.48 -94.52 6.51
N PHE A 139 30.79 -94.32 6.39
CA PHE A 139 31.42 -93.00 6.58
C PHE A 139 30.94 -91.98 5.54
N LYS A 140 30.89 -92.36 4.26
CA LYS A 140 30.38 -91.47 3.17
C LYS A 140 28.90 -91.16 3.35
N LEU A 141 28.10 -92.13 3.80
CA LEU A 141 26.67 -91.96 4.07
C LEU A 141 26.44 -91.04 5.27
N THR A 142 27.15 -91.26 6.38
CA THR A 142 27.07 -90.41 7.58
C THR A 142 27.59 -89.00 7.31
N ALA A 143 28.66 -88.85 6.54
CA ALA A 143 29.17 -87.55 6.08
C ALA A 143 28.13 -86.83 5.19
N ALA A 144 27.54 -87.52 4.20
CA ALA A 144 26.49 -86.94 3.37
C ALA A 144 25.26 -86.52 4.17
N LEU A 145 24.83 -87.33 5.16
CA LEU A 145 23.73 -86.98 6.06
C LEU A 145 24.07 -85.78 6.96
N ALA A 146 25.31 -85.69 7.44
CA ALA A 146 25.79 -84.54 8.22
C ALA A 146 25.83 -83.27 7.37
N ASP A 147 26.30 -83.36 6.13
CA ASP A 147 26.31 -82.25 5.17
C ASP A 147 24.89 -81.78 4.83
N MET A 148 23.94 -82.71 4.61
CA MET A 148 22.53 -82.38 4.39
C MET A 148 21.92 -81.68 5.60
N ARG A 149 22.20 -82.14 6.82
CA ARG A 149 21.77 -81.45 8.06
C ARG A 149 22.37 -80.07 8.17
N GLN A 150 23.67 -79.92 7.87
CA GLN A 150 24.35 -78.64 7.91
C GLN A 150 23.79 -77.67 6.85
N GLN A 151 23.47 -78.16 5.66
CA GLN A 151 22.81 -77.38 4.60
C GLN A 151 21.41 -76.93 5.04
N HIS A 152 20.62 -77.82 5.62
CA HIS A 152 19.31 -77.46 6.18
C HIS A 152 19.43 -76.44 7.32
N ASP A 153 20.36 -76.62 8.25
CA ASP A 153 20.59 -75.65 9.34
C ASP A 153 21.02 -74.28 8.79
N LYS A 154 21.87 -74.24 7.76
CA LYS A 154 22.24 -73.00 7.06
C LYS A 154 21.01 -72.36 6.41
N GLN A 155 20.18 -73.14 5.74
CA GLN A 155 18.98 -72.64 5.08
C GLN A 155 17.96 -72.09 6.09
N VAL A 156 17.75 -72.79 7.22
CA VAL A 156 16.88 -72.32 8.32
C VAL A 156 17.42 -71.03 8.93
N ARG A 157 18.74 -70.91 9.13
CA ARG A 157 19.36 -69.68 9.62
C ARG A 157 19.15 -68.52 8.65
N LEU A 158 19.37 -68.72 7.34
CA LEU A 158 19.12 -67.70 6.33
C LEU A 158 17.67 -67.25 6.32
N TYR A 159 16.70 -68.18 6.34
CA TYR A 159 15.29 -67.81 6.43
C TYR A 159 14.97 -67.05 7.70
N LYS A 160 15.55 -67.43 8.85
CA LYS A 160 15.36 -66.72 10.10
C LYS A 160 15.89 -65.30 10.01
N ASP A 161 17.11 -65.12 9.53
CA ASP A 161 17.75 -63.80 9.40
C ASP A 161 16.99 -62.90 8.42
N GLU A 162 16.52 -63.45 7.29
CA GLU A 162 15.67 -62.74 6.33
C GLU A 162 14.34 -62.31 6.98
N MET A 163 13.68 -63.21 7.71
CA MET A 163 12.45 -62.87 8.43
C MET A 163 12.70 -61.76 9.46
N GLU A 164 13.74 -61.89 10.28
CA GLU A 164 14.12 -60.87 11.27
C GLU A 164 14.42 -59.52 10.59
N GLN A 165 15.16 -59.51 9.48
CA GLN A 165 15.41 -58.30 8.70
C GLN A 165 14.11 -57.67 8.19
N THR A 166 13.17 -58.47 7.68
CA THR A 166 11.87 -57.95 7.22
C THR A 166 11.04 -57.37 8.37
N TYR A 167 11.04 -58.01 9.55
CA TYR A 167 10.34 -57.51 10.73
C TYR A 167 10.99 -56.23 11.26
N MET A 168 12.32 -56.20 11.39
CA MET A 168 13.05 -55.01 11.76
C MET A 168 12.78 -53.85 10.79
N ALA A 169 12.72 -54.11 9.49
CA ALA A 169 12.38 -53.11 8.50
C ALA A 169 10.93 -52.60 8.61
N LYS A 170 9.97 -53.46 8.99
CA LYS A 170 8.58 -53.07 9.24
C LYS A 170 8.46 -52.23 10.51
N VAL A 171 9.13 -52.62 11.59
CA VAL A 171 9.13 -51.88 12.86
C VAL A 171 9.77 -50.50 12.70
N LYS A 172 10.92 -50.41 12.02
CA LYS A 172 11.57 -49.12 11.70
C LYS A 172 10.68 -48.22 10.85
N ARG A 173 9.96 -48.78 9.87
CA ARG A 173 8.98 -48.01 9.10
C ARG A 173 7.84 -47.50 9.97
N ALA A 174 7.31 -48.32 10.87
CA ALA A 174 6.26 -47.91 11.80
C ALA A 174 6.73 -46.82 12.79
N SER A 175 7.96 -46.91 13.29
CA SER A 175 8.52 -45.88 14.18
C SER A 175 8.74 -44.55 13.45
N VAL A 176 9.28 -44.59 12.22
CA VAL A 176 9.46 -43.37 11.40
C VAL A 176 8.11 -42.71 11.10
N LEU A 177 7.06 -43.48 10.79
CA LEU A 177 5.71 -42.93 10.60
C LEU A 177 5.14 -42.30 11.87
N GLY A 178 5.44 -42.85 13.05
CA GLY A 178 5.06 -42.25 14.33
C GLY A 178 5.80 -40.93 14.61
N ASP A 179 7.10 -40.88 14.31
CA ASP A 179 7.88 -39.64 14.46
C ASP A 179 7.43 -38.58 13.45
N GLU A 180 7.17 -38.95 12.19
CA GLU A 180 6.61 -38.06 11.16
C GLU A 180 5.24 -37.50 11.57
N GLN A 181 4.40 -38.27 12.26
CA GLN A 181 3.14 -37.79 12.82
C GLN A 181 3.39 -36.70 13.88
N LEU A 182 4.35 -36.89 14.79
CA LEU A 182 4.71 -35.87 15.79
C LEU A 182 5.25 -34.58 15.14
N PHE A 183 6.09 -34.70 14.12
CA PHE A 183 6.55 -33.54 13.35
C PHE A 183 5.41 -32.84 12.60
N SER A 184 4.47 -33.61 12.05
CA SER A 184 3.27 -33.07 11.41
C SER A 184 2.38 -32.33 12.41
N GLU A 185 2.17 -32.88 13.61
CA GLU A 185 1.41 -32.24 14.68
C GLU A 185 2.05 -30.93 15.14
N TYR A 186 3.37 -30.90 15.29
CA TYR A 186 4.11 -29.68 15.64
C TYR A 186 3.97 -28.59 14.55
N ALA A 187 4.12 -28.96 13.27
CA ALA A 187 3.91 -28.04 12.16
C ALA A 187 2.45 -27.53 12.09
N HIS A 188 1.47 -28.37 12.42
CA HIS A 188 0.07 -27.96 12.50
C HIS A 188 -0.19 -27.01 13.67
N GLU A 189 0.41 -27.21 14.84
CA GLU A 189 0.25 -26.31 15.97
C GLU A 189 0.94 -24.96 15.72
N GLU A 190 2.13 -24.94 15.12
CA GLU A 190 2.79 -23.69 14.70
C GLU A 190 1.95 -22.91 13.68
N LEU A 191 1.36 -23.61 12.70
CA LEU A 191 0.42 -23.01 11.76
C LEU A 191 -0.80 -22.46 12.48
N ARG A 192 -1.37 -23.21 13.42
CA ARG A 192 -2.54 -22.78 14.21
C ARG A 192 -2.22 -21.53 15.02
N GLU A 193 -1.07 -21.47 15.68
CA GLU A 193 -0.62 -20.27 16.39
C GLU A 193 -0.43 -19.08 15.44
N SER A 194 0.15 -19.29 14.26
CA SER A 194 0.27 -18.23 13.25
C SER A 194 -1.10 -17.73 12.83
N THR A 195 -2.04 -18.63 12.54
CA THR A 195 -3.41 -18.23 12.15
C THR A 195 -4.11 -17.43 13.24
N LEU A 196 -3.94 -17.80 14.52
CA LEU A 196 -4.48 -17.01 15.64
C LEU A 196 -3.83 -15.63 15.76
N ARG A 197 -2.51 -15.52 15.50
CA ARG A 197 -1.82 -14.21 15.45
C ARG A 197 -2.36 -13.37 14.30
N ASP A 198 -2.56 -13.97 13.13
CA ASP A 198 -3.11 -13.28 11.96
C ASP A 198 -4.55 -12.80 12.21
N GLU A 199 -5.39 -13.62 12.83
CA GLU A 199 -6.76 -13.25 13.24
C GLU A 199 -6.75 -12.10 14.25
N SER A 200 -5.86 -12.15 15.24
CA SER A 200 -5.70 -11.08 16.24
C SER A 200 -5.24 -9.76 15.61
N LEU A 201 -4.26 -9.82 14.70
CA LEU A 201 -3.79 -8.64 13.96
C LEU A 201 -4.88 -8.10 13.03
N ALA A 202 -5.62 -8.98 12.35
CA ALA A 202 -6.76 -8.59 11.52
C ALA A 202 -7.86 -7.89 12.34
N ALA A 203 -8.16 -8.38 13.55
CA ALA A 203 -9.10 -7.74 14.47
C ALA A 203 -8.62 -6.34 14.92
N GLN A 204 -7.32 -6.19 15.22
CA GLN A 204 -6.73 -4.90 15.56
C GLN A 204 -6.76 -3.91 14.38
N ILE A 205 -6.47 -4.38 13.17
CA ILE A 205 -6.60 -3.57 11.94
C ILE A 205 -8.05 -3.14 11.76
N ALA A 206 -9.02 -4.05 11.94
CA ALA A 206 -10.44 -3.73 11.81
C ALA A 206 -10.90 -2.70 12.86
N SER A 207 -10.42 -2.78 14.11
CA SER A 207 -10.74 -1.78 15.14
C SER A 207 -10.14 -0.42 14.82
N LEU A 208 -8.88 -0.36 14.37
CA LEU A 208 -8.22 0.90 13.99
C LEU A 208 -8.88 1.52 12.75
N GLN A 209 -9.28 0.70 11.77
CA GLN A 209 -10.04 1.16 10.61
C GLN A 209 -11.41 1.74 11.01
N LYS A 210 -12.09 1.14 11.98
CA LYS A 210 -13.36 1.67 12.51
C LYS A 210 -13.15 3.01 13.20
N GLU A 211 -12.10 3.14 14.00
CA GLU A 211 -11.76 4.39 14.67
C GLU A 211 -11.36 5.49 13.66
N ALA A 212 -10.56 5.15 12.64
CA ALA A 212 -10.21 6.08 11.58
C ALA A 212 -11.44 6.61 10.83
N ARG A 213 -12.41 5.73 10.51
CA ARG A 213 -13.69 6.14 9.91
C ARG A 213 -14.48 7.06 10.82
N ALA A 214 -14.56 6.76 12.11
CA ALA A 214 -15.25 7.61 13.08
C ALA A 214 -14.62 9.00 13.17
N TRP A 215 -13.29 9.11 13.19
CA TRP A 215 -12.59 10.40 13.16
C TRP A 215 -12.83 11.15 11.85
N GLN A 216 -12.86 10.44 10.72
CA GLN A 216 -13.14 11.06 9.42
C GLN A 216 -14.57 11.59 9.32
N ASP A 217 -15.55 10.85 9.85
CA ASP A 217 -16.94 11.30 9.94
C ASP A 217 -17.05 12.55 10.84
N GLN A 218 -16.38 12.57 11.99
CA GLN A 218 -16.35 13.73 12.89
C GLN A 218 -15.72 14.95 12.23
N ILE A 219 -14.62 14.78 11.49
CA ILE A 219 -14.00 15.88 10.73
C ILE A 219 -15.00 16.44 9.72
N SER A 220 -15.66 15.57 8.95
CA SER A 220 -16.65 16.01 7.96
C SER A 220 -17.85 16.74 8.58
N GLU A 221 -18.29 16.32 9.77
CA GLU A 221 -19.37 16.97 10.51
C GLU A 221 -18.96 18.36 11.01
N LEU A 222 -17.74 18.49 11.56
CA LEU A 222 -17.17 19.76 12.02
C LEU A 222 -16.94 20.73 10.85
N GLU A 223 -16.43 20.25 9.73
CA GLU A 223 -16.27 21.05 8.51
C GLU A 223 -17.63 21.56 7.99
N ALA A 224 -18.65 20.70 7.98
CA ALA A 224 -20.00 21.08 7.60
C ALA A 224 -20.61 22.09 8.59
N ALA A 225 -20.37 21.93 9.90
CA ALA A 225 -20.82 22.88 10.92
C ALA A 225 -20.15 24.25 10.75
N LEU A 226 -18.84 24.28 10.51
CA LEU A 226 -18.10 25.51 10.24
C LEU A 226 -18.60 26.20 8.96
N SER A 227 -18.90 25.45 7.90
CA SER A 227 -19.47 26.01 6.68
C SER A 227 -20.83 26.66 6.94
N ARG A 228 -21.70 26.00 7.72
CA ARG A 228 -23.01 26.56 8.09
C ARG A 228 -22.86 27.85 8.89
N GLU A 229 -21.93 27.91 9.84
CA GLU A 229 -21.69 29.12 10.63
C GLU A 229 -21.17 30.28 9.77
N LYS A 230 -20.26 30.00 8.83
CA LYS A 230 -19.80 30.99 7.85
C LYS A 230 -20.96 31.52 7.00
N ASP A 231 -21.82 30.63 6.50
CA ASP A 231 -22.99 31.01 5.71
C ASP A 231 -23.97 31.87 6.51
N LEU A 232 -24.22 31.54 7.78
CA LEU A 232 -25.06 32.32 8.68
C LEU A 232 -24.48 33.71 8.93
N SER A 233 -23.17 33.79 9.20
CA SER A 233 -22.47 35.06 9.40
C SER A 233 -22.51 35.94 8.14
N CYS A 234 -22.25 35.37 6.96
CA CYS A 234 -22.38 36.10 5.69
C CYS A 234 -23.79 36.63 5.44
N ARG A 235 -24.83 35.85 5.76
CA ARG A 235 -26.23 36.30 5.64
C ARG A 235 -26.54 37.45 6.60
N LEU A 236 -26.11 37.35 7.86
CA LEU A 236 -26.30 38.41 8.85
C LEU A 236 -25.58 39.69 8.44
N LEU A 237 -24.34 39.58 7.95
CA LEU A 237 -23.59 40.73 7.43
C LEU A 237 -24.32 41.38 6.25
N ALA A 238 -24.78 40.59 5.28
CA ALA A 238 -25.55 41.11 4.15
C ALA A 238 -26.86 41.78 4.60
N GLU A 239 -27.50 41.29 5.66
CA GLU A 239 -28.66 41.95 6.25
C GLU A 239 -28.32 43.31 6.88
N LYS A 240 -27.21 43.40 7.62
CA LYS A 240 -26.75 44.67 8.20
C LYS A 240 -26.30 45.66 7.15
N GLU A 241 -25.63 45.22 6.09
CA GLU A 241 -25.27 46.07 4.95
C GLU A 241 -26.52 46.65 4.27
N ARG A 242 -27.58 45.84 4.12
CA ARG A 242 -28.86 46.31 3.59
C ARG A 242 -29.52 47.33 4.51
N GLU A 243 -29.58 47.07 5.82
CA GLU A 243 -30.12 48.03 6.81
C GLU A 243 -29.35 49.37 6.76
N ILE A 244 -28.02 49.33 6.65
CA ILE A 244 -27.18 50.53 6.51
C ILE A 244 -27.50 51.26 5.20
N ALA A 245 -27.64 50.54 4.08
CA ALA A 245 -27.99 51.14 2.80
C ALA A 245 -29.38 51.81 2.86
N GLU A 246 -30.37 51.17 3.49
CA GLU A 246 -31.70 51.74 3.70
C GLU A 246 -31.67 53.02 4.55
N ILE A 247 -30.90 53.03 5.64
CA ILE A 247 -30.76 54.23 6.50
C ILE A 247 -30.06 55.35 5.74
N ARG A 248 -29.00 55.05 4.97
CA ARG A 248 -28.33 56.04 4.12
C ARG A 248 -29.26 56.64 3.07
N ALA A 249 -30.09 55.81 2.42
CA ALA A 249 -31.08 56.27 1.47
C ALA A 249 -32.13 57.20 2.12
N LYS A 250 -32.64 56.84 3.30
CA LYS A 250 -33.56 57.69 4.08
C LYS A 250 -32.91 59.01 4.49
N MET A 251 -31.65 58.99 4.91
CA MET A 251 -30.91 60.19 5.26
C MET A 251 -30.73 61.12 4.06
N GLN A 252 -30.38 60.56 2.89
CA GLN A 252 -30.28 61.33 1.65
C GLN A 252 -31.63 61.95 1.28
N GLN A 253 -32.71 61.18 1.34
CA GLN A 253 -34.05 61.70 1.09
C GLN A 253 -34.39 62.89 2.02
N GLN A 254 -34.06 62.79 3.31
CA GLN A 254 -34.27 63.92 4.23
C GLN A 254 -33.46 65.15 3.84
N LEU A 255 -32.20 64.99 3.44
CA LEU A 255 -31.37 66.11 2.98
C LEU A 255 -31.99 66.79 1.74
N ASP A 256 -32.49 66.01 0.79
CA ASP A 256 -33.14 66.52 -0.41
C ASP A 256 -34.44 67.28 -0.06
N GLU A 257 -35.24 66.76 0.88
CA GLU A 257 -36.44 67.43 1.40
C GLU A 257 -36.10 68.74 2.14
N TYR A 258 -35.01 68.78 2.92
CA TYR A 258 -34.53 69.99 3.60
C TYR A 258 -34.06 71.05 2.61
N GLU A 259 -33.35 70.67 1.54
CA GLU A 259 -32.92 71.59 0.48
C GLU A 259 -34.13 72.22 -0.22
N GLN A 260 -35.12 71.42 -0.60
CA GLN A 260 -36.37 71.93 -1.19
C GLN A 260 -37.10 72.91 -0.25
N LEU A 261 -37.16 72.61 1.04
CA LEU A 261 -37.78 73.50 2.02
C LEU A 261 -36.98 74.80 2.19
N LEU A 262 -35.64 74.72 2.15
CA LEU A 262 -34.77 75.89 2.19
C LEU A 262 -35.01 76.79 0.98
N ASP A 263 -35.14 76.22 -0.22
CA ASP A 263 -35.44 76.97 -1.44
C ASP A 263 -36.77 77.72 -1.34
N VAL A 264 -37.83 77.05 -0.87
CA VAL A 264 -39.13 77.70 -0.61
C VAL A 264 -38.98 78.84 0.41
N LYS A 265 -38.22 78.63 1.48
CA LYS A 265 -37.97 79.66 2.49
C LYS A 265 -37.23 80.87 1.90
N LEU A 266 -36.22 80.64 1.07
CA LEU A 266 -35.48 81.70 0.39
C LEU A 266 -36.38 82.48 -0.57
N ALA A 267 -37.26 81.81 -1.32
CA ALA A 267 -38.26 82.47 -2.15
C ALA A 267 -39.20 83.37 -1.33
N LEU A 268 -39.73 82.86 -0.21
CA LEU A 268 -40.57 83.63 0.71
C LEU A 268 -39.83 84.83 1.33
N ASP A 269 -38.57 84.69 1.71
CA ASP A 269 -37.76 85.82 2.20
C ASP A 269 -37.60 86.90 1.12
N MET A 270 -37.39 86.50 -0.13
CA MET A 270 -37.32 87.42 -1.26
C MET A 270 -38.64 88.17 -1.45
N GLU A 271 -39.78 87.47 -1.40
CA GLU A 271 -41.11 88.09 -1.46
C GLU A 271 -41.34 89.08 -0.30
N ILE A 272 -41.04 88.68 0.95
CA ILE A 272 -41.16 89.55 2.13
C ILE A 272 -40.30 90.81 1.97
N ASN A 273 -39.07 90.68 1.48
CA ASN A 273 -38.19 91.81 1.26
C ASN A 273 -38.69 92.73 0.13
N ALA A 274 -39.29 92.17 -0.92
CA ALA A 274 -39.95 92.95 -1.96
C ALA A 274 -41.14 93.73 -1.39
N TYR A 275 -42.00 93.09 -0.58
CA TYR A 275 -43.11 93.75 0.09
C TYR A 275 -42.65 94.88 1.04
N ARG A 276 -41.58 94.67 1.81
CA ARG A 276 -40.99 95.71 2.67
C ARG A 276 -40.54 96.93 1.87
N LYS A 277 -39.80 96.74 0.78
CA LYS A 277 -39.34 97.84 -0.08
C LYS A 277 -40.49 98.63 -0.73
N LEU A 278 -41.55 97.95 -1.15
CA LEU A 278 -42.72 98.60 -1.73
C LEU A 278 -43.41 99.49 -0.68
N LEU A 279 -43.56 99.01 0.56
CA LEU A 279 -44.10 99.79 1.67
C LEU A 279 -43.21 100.98 2.01
N GLU A 280 -41.89 100.79 2.10
CA GLU A 280 -40.91 101.88 2.33
C GLU A 280 -41.04 102.98 1.26
N GLY A 281 -41.19 102.60 -0.02
CA GLY A 281 -41.40 103.56 -1.11
C GLY A 281 -42.73 104.31 -1.03
N GLU A 282 -43.81 103.67 -0.57
CA GLU A 282 -45.10 104.33 -0.33
C GLU A 282 -45.04 105.28 0.89
N GLU A 283 -44.37 104.88 1.97
CA GLU A 283 -44.16 105.73 3.16
C GLU A 283 -43.39 107.01 2.80
N GLU A 284 -42.35 106.90 1.97
CA GLU A 284 -41.60 108.05 1.44
C GLU A 284 -42.49 108.99 0.60
N ARG A 285 -43.32 108.44 -0.30
CA ARG A 285 -44.27 109.23 -1.13
C ARG A 285 -45.31 109.97 -0.29
N LEU A 286 -45.82 109.30 0.74
CA LEU A 286 -46.84 109.86 1.64
C LEU A 286 -46.24 110.80 2.71
N LYS A 287 -44.90 111.01 2.71
CA LYS A 287 -44.16 111.78 3.73
C LYS A 287 -44.48 111.35 5.16
N LEU A 288 -44.81 110.07 5.33
CA LEU A 288 -44.90 109.47 6.64
C LEU A 288 -43.44 109.35 7.12
N SER A 289 -42.98 110.36 7.84
CA SER A 289 -41.64 110.37 8.42
C SER A 289 -41.41 109.03 9.12
N PRO A 290 -40.27 108.35 8.89
CA PRO A 290 -39.98 107.11 9.60
C PRO A 290 -39.85 107.47 11.08
N SER A 291 -40.93 107.27 11.84
CA SER A 291 -40.90 107.38 13.29
C SER A 291 -39.77 106.46 13.76
N PRO A 292 -38.81 106.95 14.57
CA PRO A 292 -37.63 106.18 14.91
C PRO A 292 -38.08 104.86 15.54
N SER A 293 -37.68 103.76 14.90
CA SER A 293 -37.89 102.41 15.40
C SER A 293 -37.44 102.37 16.86
N SER A 294 -38.43 102.34 17.75
CA SER A 294 -38.24 102.06 19.17
C SER A 294 -37.52 100.71 19.23
N ARG A 295 -36.24 100.74 19.60
CA ARG A 295 -35.49 99.54 19.95
C ARG A 295 -36.14 98.96 21.21
N VAL A 296 -37.18 98.16 21.01
CA VAL A 296 -37.67 97.26 22.05
C VAL A 296 -36.62 96.16 22.17
N THR A 297 -35.72 96.36 23.14
CA THR A 297 -34.89 95.31 23.72
C THR A 297 -35.80 94.26 24.32
N VAL A 298 -36.17 93.25 23.53
CA VAL A 298 -36.70 92.01 24.11
C VAL A 298 -35.49 91.23 24.62
N SER A 299 -35.27 91.32 25.93
CA SER A 299 -34.37 90.47 26.69
C SER A 299 -34.75 89.00 26.51
N ARG A 300 -34.16 88.33 25.54
CA ARG A 300 -34.10 86.87 25.53
C ARG A 300 -32.82 86.47 26.25
N ALA A 301 -32.98 86.08 27.50
CA ALA A 301 -31.96 85.44 28.31
C ALA A 301 -31.38 84.24 27.54
N SER A 302 -30.22 84.45 26.93
CA SER A 302 -29.35 83.36 26.51
C SER A 302 -28.43 83.09 27.69
N SER A 303 -28.70 81.99 28.39
CA SER A 303 -27.83 81.45 29.41
C SER A 303 -26.46 81.18 28.80
N SER A 304 -25.48 81.97 29.21
CA SER A 304 -24.08 81.81 28.85
C SER A 304 -23.49 80.59 29.57
N ARG A 305 -22.84 79.71 28.81
CA ARG A 305 -21.61 79.05 29.27
C ARG A 305 -20.53 79.26 28.22
N SER A 306 -19.69 80.24 28.53
CA SER A 306 -18.44 80.59 27.87
C SER A 306 -17.37 79.56 28.23
N VAL A 307 -16.69 78.99 27.23
CA VAL A 307 -15.31 78.50 27.39
C VAL A 307 -14.43 79.19 26.35
N ARG A 308 -13.33 79.74 26.86
CA ARG A 308 -12.44 80.71 26.24
C ARG A 308 -11.62 80.12 25.11
N THR A 309 -11.38 80.95 24.11
CA THR A 309 -10.37 80.80 23.07
C THR A 309 -8.95 81.04 23.60
N THR A 310 -7.97 80.29 23.09
CA THR A 310 -6.58 80.77 22.97
C THR A 310 -6.03 80.54 21.56
N ARG A 311 -6.14 81.60 20.75
CA ARG A 311 -5.11 82.18 19.84
C ARG A 311 -4.14 81.22 19.11
N GLY A 312 -4.24 81.18 17.77
CA GLY A 312 -3.18 80.67 16.90
C GLY A 312 -3.41 80.92 15.39
N LYS A 313 -2.59 81.82 14.83
CA LYS A 313 -2.39 82.26 13.43
C LYS A 313 -2.83 81.34 12.24
N ARG A 314 -3.56 81.98 11.32
CA ARG A 314 -3.62 81.84 9.83
C ARG A 314 -2.74 80.75 9.17
N LYS A 315 -3.38 79.89 8.36
CA LYS A 315 -2.99 79.60 6.96
C LYS A 315 -4.19 79.01 6.20
N ARG A 316 -4.47 79.59 5.02
CA ARG A 316 -5.44 79.10 4.03
C ARG A 316 -4.92 77.75 3.51
N VAL A 317 -5.76 76.71 3.47
CA VAL A 317 -5.44 75.42 2.86
C VAL A 317 -6.51 75.12 1.82
N ASP A 318 -6.02 74.75 0.64
CA ASP A 318 -6.76 74.32 -0.55
C ASP A 318 -7.66 73.12 -0.25
N VAL A 319 -8.78 73.07 -0.97
CA VAL A 319 -9.62 71.89 -1.09
C VAL A 319 -8.97 71.01 -2.17
N GLU A 320 -8.35 69.91 -1.74
CA GLU A 320 -8.08 68.78 -2.64
C GLU A 320 -9.04 67.65 -2.24
N GLU A 321 -9.80 67.16 -3.22
CA GLU A 321 -10.52 65.89 -3.15
C GLU A 321 -9.53 64.80 -2.74
N SER A 322 -9.80 64.15 -1.61
CA SER A 322 -9.17 62.88 -1.25
C SER A 322 -10.28 61.91 -0.93
N GLU A 323 -10.39 60.92 -1.80
CA GLU A 323 -11.27 59.77 -1.69
C GLU A 323 -11.20 59.19 -0.26
N ALA A 324 -12.36 59.01 0.34
CA ALA A 324 -12.50 58.31 1.60
C ALA A 324 -12.22 56.81 1.38
N SER A 325 -10.94 56.44 1.38
CA SER A 325 -10.55 55.04 1.60
C SER A 325 -10.90 54.66 3.03
N SER A 326 -11.79 53.68 3.17
CA SER A 326 -12.17 53.05 4.42
C SER A 326 -10.94 52.46 5.11
N SER A 327 -10.46 53.09 6.18
CA SER A 327 -9.41 52.52 7.01
C SER A 327 -10.00 51.45 7.94
N VAL A 328 -10.05 50.21 7.43
CA VAL A 328 -10.07 49.03 8.28
C VAL A 328 -8.75 49.04 9.08
N SER A 329 -8.85 49.25 10.39
CA SER A 329 -7.70 49.11 11.29
C SER A 329 -7.51 47.63 11.59
N ILE A 330 -6.63 46.97 10.85
CA ILE A 330 -6.14 45.63 11.19
C ILE A 330 -5.17 45.80 12.37
N ALA A 331 -5.60 45.40 13.57
CA ALA A 331 -4.72 45.36 14.73
C ALA A 331 -3.74 44.18 14.60
N HIS A 332 -2.51 44.45 14.17
CA HIS A 332 -1.45 43.46 14.14
C HIS A 332 -0.80 43.34 15.52
N SER A 333 -0.90 42.16 16.12
CA SER A 333 -0.19 41.83 17.37
C SER A 333 1.09 41.07 17.00
N ALA A 334 2.24 41.72 17.07
CA ALA A 334 3.54 41.08 16.90
C ALA A 334 4.15 40.81 18.28
N SER A 335 4.37 39.55 18.62
CA SER A 335 5.12 39.14 19.82
C SER A 335 6.35 38.34 19.39
N ALA A 336 7.54 38.86 19.68
CA ALA A 336 8.79 38.18 19.37
C ALA A 336 9.37 37.53 20.63
N THR A 337 9.54 36.22 20.61
CA THR A 337 10.24 35.47 21.65
C THR A 337 11.70 35.32 21.25
N GLY A 338 12.44 36.44 21.18
CA GLY A 338 13.83 36.43 20.75
C GLY A 338 14.39 37.82 20.40
N SER A 339 15.63 37.85 19.95
CA SER A 339 16.40 39.06 19.60
C SER A 339 16.04 39.67 18.24
N VAL A 340 15.17 39.02 17.45
CA VAL A 340 14.71 39.49 16.13
C VAL A 340 13.21 39.69 16.19
N CYS A 341 12.75 40.90 15.84
CA CYS A 341 11.33 41.25 15.75
C CYS A 341 10.93 41.53 14.30
N ILE A 342 9.65 41.30 14.01
CA ILE A 342 9.01 41.68 12.74
C ILE A 342 8.42 43.06 13.00
N ASP A 343 8.96 44.09 12.35
CA ASP A 343 8.53 45.47 12.57
C ASP A 343 7.23 45.77 11.82
N GLU A 344 7.14 45.36 10.55
CA GLU A 344 6.00 45.66 9.67
C GLU A 344 5.79 44.53 8.65
N LEU A 345 4.52 44.17 8.42
CA LEU A 345 4.05 43.28 7.37
C LEU A 345 3.17 44.09 6.42
N ASP A 346 3.39 43.95 5.12
CA ASP A 346 2.48 44.52 4.11
C ASP A 346 1.13 43.81 4.16
N VAL A 347 0.02 44.55 4.00
CA VAL A 347 -1.34 44.00 4.03
C VAL A 347 -1.57 43.04 2.85
N ASP A 348 -0.81 43.26 1.77
CA ASP A 348 -0.84 42.47 0.54
C ASP A 348 0.20 41.32 0.52
N GLY A 349 1.02 41.16 1.57
CA GLY A 349 1.97 40.04 1.70
C GLY A 349 3.23 40.12 0.83
N ASN A 350 3.50 41.27 0.20
CA ASN A 350 4.62 41.45 -0.73
C ASN A 350 5.98 41.60 -0.05
N PHE A 351 6.02 42.10 1.19
CA PHE A 351 7.26 42.25 1.93
C PHE A 351 7.13 42.02 3.43
N ILE A 352 8.26 41.61 4.03
CA ILE A 352 8.42 41.46 5.47
C ILE A 352 9.64 42.29 5.89
N ARG A 353 9.47 43.17 6.89
CA ARG A 353 10.57 43.90 7.51
C ARG A 353 11.00 43.22 8.80
N LEU A 354 12.25 42.75 8.83
CA LEU A 354 12.87 42.16 10.01
C LEU A 354 13.84 43.16 10.65
N HIS A 355 13.80 43.27 11.97
CA HIS A 355 14.68 44.10 12.76
C HIS A 355 15.41 43.28 13.83
N ASN A 356 16.73 43.47 13.93
CA ASN A 356 17.56 42.87 14.97
C ASN A 356 17.77 43.88 16.10
N ASN A 357 17.09 43.63 17.23
CA ASN A 357 17.15 44.45 18.45
C ASN A 357 18.40 44.17 19.30
N SER A 358 19.32 43.32 18.86
CA SER A 358 20.52 42.96 19.63
C SER A 358 21.78 43.66 19.14
N ASP A 359 22.70 43.93 20.07
CA ASP A 359 24.01 44.57 19.81
C ASP A 359 25.02 43.63 19.12
N GLN A 360 24.62 42.39 18.78
CA GLN A 360 25.48 41.38 18.17
C GLN A 360 24.91 40.91 16.83
N SER A 361 25.79 40.58 15.89
CA SER A 361 25.38 40.01 14.61
C SER A 361 24.87 38.58 14.78
N MET A 362 23.70 38.29 14.21
CA MET A 362 23.03 37.00 14.36
C MET A 362 22.77 36.36 13.00
N SER A 363 23.10 35.07 12.86
CA SER A 363 22.75 34.27 11.70
C SER A 363 21.34 33.69 11.85
N LEU A 364 20.44 33.97 10.91
CA LEU A 364 19.10 33.37 10.88
C LEU A 364 19.22 31.85 10.61
N PRO A 365 18.60 30.99 11.44
CA PRO A 365 18.64 29.54 11.24
C PRO A 365 17.80 29.16 10.00
N THR A 366 18.41 28.40 9.09
CA THR A 366 17.83 27.99 7.80
C THR A 366 16.85 26.81 7.89
N SER A 367 16.39 26.46 9.09
CA SER A 367 15.49 25.33 9.31
C SER A 367 14.55 25.58 10.48
N GLY A 368 13.24 25.51 10.19
CA GLY A 368 12.21 25.25 11.20
C GLY A 368 11.37 26.45 11.64
N MET A 369 10.53 26.97 10.75
CA MET A 369 9.27 27.62 11.16
C MET A 369 8.11 26.79 10.62
N ARG A 370 7.24 26.27 11.50
CA ARG A 370 6.05 25.49 11.08
C ARG A 370 4.99 26.47 10.58
N GLY A 371 4.63 26.32 9.31
CA GLY A 371 3.72 27.20 8.56
C GLY A 371 4.51 27.95 7.49
N ALA A 372 4.49 27.43 6.26
CA ALA A 372 5.29 27.84 5.09
C ALA A 372 6.83 27.72 5.28
N GLN A 373 7.39 26.64 4.74
CA GLN A 373 8.83 26.36 4.79
C GLN A 373 9.60 27.28 3.81
N LEU A 374 10.07 28.42 4.28
CA LEU A 374 11.04 29.26 3.56
C LEU A 374 12.46 28.72 3.82
N SER A 375 12.98 27.88 2.92
CA SER A 375 14.37 27.45 2.96
C SER A 375 15.27 28.50 2.30
N LEU A 376 15.89 29.36 3.11
CA LEU A 376 16.92 30.28 2.63
C LEU A 376 18.22 29.49 2.34
N SER A 377 18.69 29.53 1.10
CA SER A 377 19.88 28.79 0.64
C SER A 377 21.20 29.35 1.16
N THR A 378 21.22 30.55 1.73
CA THR A 378 22.42 31.19 2.28
C THR A 378 22.18 31.65 3.72
N LYS A 379 23.19 31.46 4.57
CA LYS A 379 23.18 31.97 5.95
C LYS A 379 23.07 33.50 5.92
N LEU A 380 21.88 34.03 6.22
CA LEU A 380 21.67 35.46 6.40
C LEU A 380 22.19 35.87 7.77
N THR A 381 23.23 36.70 7.80
CA THR A 381 23.69 37.36 9.03
C THR A 381 23.11 38.77 9.09
N LEU A 382 22.19 39.00 10.02
CA LEU A 382 21.71 40.34 10.37
C LEU A 382 22.73 40.99 11.29
N LEU A 383 23.28 42.15 10.92
CA LEU A 383 24.14 42.92 11.82
C LEU A 383 23.29 43.61 12.90
N ALA A 384 23.94 44.06 13.97
CA ALA A 384 23.29 44.75 15.08
C ALA A 384 22.56 46.01 14.60
N ASN A 385 21.32 46.22 15.07
CA ASN A 385 20.46 47.36 14.74
C ASN A 385 20.22 47.59 13.24
N GLN A 386 20.26 46.54 12.42
CA GLN A 386 19.93 46.63 11.01
C GLN A 386 18.48 46.26 10.71
N ASN A 387 17.91 47.00 9.76
CA ASN A 387 16.60 46.72 9.17
C ASN A 387 16.84 46.08 7.81
N VAL A 388 16.28 44.89 7.62
CA VAL A 388 16.32 44.19 6.34
C VAL A 388 14.91 43.99 5.84
N LEU A 389 14.69 44.42 4.60
CA LEU A 389 13.43 44.24 3.91
C LEU A 389 13.56 43.04 2.96
N LEU A 390 12.69 42.06 3.15
CA LEU A 390 12.57 40.88 2.29
C LEU A 390 11.41 41.12 1.32
N LEU A 391 11.72 41.24 0.02
CA LEU A 391 10.71 41.31 -1.04
C LEU A 391 10.42 39.89 -1.55
N LEU A 392 9.14 39.49 -1.55
CA LEU A 392 8.66 38.32 -2.28
C LEU A 392 8.27 38.77 -3.69
N THR A 393 8.90 38.19 -4.72
CA THR A 393 8.56 38.49 -6.11
C THR A 393 8.01 37.25 -6.80
N ASP A 394 6.77 37.34 -7.28
CA ASP A 394 6.01 36.24 -7.91
C ASP A 394 6.68 35.68 -9.17
N ALA A 395 7.56 36.45 -9.81
CA ALA A 395 8.05 36.10 -11.13
C ALA A 395 9.22 35.10 -11.16
N HIS A 396 9.98 34.89 -10.09
CA HIS A 396 11.10 33.93 -10.12
C HIS A 396 11.62 33.50 -8.74
N ASN A 397 10.77 33.47 -7.70
CA ASN A 397 11.12 32.93 -6.39
C ASN A 397 12.47 33.44 -5.84
N SER A 398 12.79 34.69 -6.17
CA SER A 398 14.07 35.31 -5.88
C SER A 398 13.87 36.30 -4.75
N ILE A 399 14.58 36.10 -3.63
CA ILE A 399 14.53 37.03 -2.50
C ILE A 399 15.50 38.16 -2.79
N GLN A 400 14.99 39.37 -3.01
CA GLN A 400 15.83 40.57 -3.03
C GLN A 400 15.96 41.12 -1.61
N LEU A 401 17.21 41.28 -1.17
CA LEU A 401 17.57 41.84 0.13
C LEU A 401 17.94 43.30 -0.07
N GLN A 402 17.18 44.19 0.58
CA GLN A 402 17.53 45.60 0.64
C GLN A 402 17.84 45.96 2.09
N SER A 403 19.13 46.13 2.40
CA SER A 403 19.58 46.59 3.71
C SER A 403 19.60 48.11 3.74
N HIS A 404 18.92 48.71 4.71
CA HIS A 404 19.06 50.13 5.00
C HIS A 404 20.15 50.31 6.06
N SER A 405 21.32 50.81 5.65
CA SER A 405 22.30 51.43 6.54
C SER A 405 22.20 52.96 6.38
N PRO A 406 22.34 53.76 7.44
CA PRO A 406 22.29 55.22 7.34
C PRO A 406 23.34 55.83 6.38
N ASN A 407 24.39 55.10 6.01
CA ASN A 407 25.52 55.63 5.21
C ASN A 407 26.07 54.59 4.22
N GLU A 408 25.31 54.21 3.19
CA GLU A 408 25.75 53.75 1.85
C GLU A 408 24.63 52.95 1.17
N TRP A 409 24.25 53.34 -0.05
CA TRP A 409 23.37 52.52 -0.90
C TRP A 409 24.18 51.35 -1.46
N ARG A 410 24.07 50.16 -0.85
CA ARG A 410 24.55 48.91 -1.47
C ARG A 410 23.36 48.00 -1.75
N SER A 411 22.86 48.05 -2.98
CA SER A 411 21.95 47.03 -3.49
C SER A 411 22.76 45.76 -3.78
N ALA A 412 22.64 44.75 -2.91
CA ALA A 412 23.23 43.45 -3.14
C ALA A 412 22.16 42.49 -3.69
N THR A 413 21.98 42.47 -5.01
CA THR A 413 21.14 41.49 -5.69
C THR A 413 21.84 40.14 -5.67
N LYS A 414 21.51 39.28 -4.70
CA LYS A 414 21.88 37.85 -4.73
C LYS A 414 20.67 37.04 -5.15
N SER A 415 20.64 36.64 -6.42
CA SER A 415 19.60 35.76 -6.94
C SER A 415 19.68 34.40 -6.24
N CYS A 416 18.62 34.00 -5.54
CA CYS A 416 18.49 32.68 -4.92
C CYS A 416 17.42 31.90 -5.67
N GLU A 417 17.76 30.69 -6.12
CA GLU A 417 16.84 29.77 -6.78
C GLU A 417 16.15 28.92 -5.71
N VAL A 418 14.82 29.04 -5.57
CA VAL A 418 14.04 28.26 -4.58
C VAL A 418 13.32 27.11 -5.30
N GLN A 419 13.75 25.88 -5.02
CA GLN A 419 13.05 24.67 -5.43
C GLN A 419 11.92 24.34 -4.45
N TRP A 420 10.68 24.29 -4.93
CA TRP A 420 9.56 23.76 -4.16
C TRP A 420 9.29 22.31 -4.58
N SER A 421 9.38 21.38 -3.63
CA SER A 421 8.75 20.07 -3.76
C SER A 421 7.29 20.20 -3.34
N LYS A 422 6.36 20.05 -4.31
CA LYS A 422 4.92 19.96 -4.05
C LYS A 422 4.64 18.71 -3.20
N MET A 423 4.40 18.88 -1.90
CA MET A 423 3.64 17.90 -1.11
C MET A 423 2.16 18.16 -1.40
N SER A 424 1.53 17.20 -2.08
CA SER A 424 0.07 17.16 -2.22
C SER A 424 -0.51 16.74 -0.87
N ILE A 425 -1.51 17.49 -0.40
CA ILE A 425 -2.48 17.05 0.60
C ILE A 425 -3.66 16.47 -0.18
#